data_AF-A0A4C2E9A9-F1
#
_entry.id   AF-A0A4C2E9A9-F1
#
_cell.length_a   1.000
_cell.length_b   1.000
_cell.length_c   1.000
_cell.angle_alpha   90.00
_cell.angle_beta   90.00
_cell.angle_gamma   90.00
#
_symmetry.space_group_name_H-M   'P 1'
#
loop_
_entity.id
_entity.type
_entity.pdbx_description
1 polymer ?
#
loop_
_entity_poly.entity_id
_entity_poly.type
_entity_poly.pdbx_seq_one_letter_code
_entity_poly.pdbx_strand_id
1 'polypeptide(L)'
;MPFPIEEPLVRAGNQAVHINRPHGLDFHITKRGSDWLWTVTSIFGFLSVVYVISFFIAQIRNRSGLTKYSLAAPFLIAFFEFFAYFTYAADLGWTGTNAEFHHVKVSRPVTGESPGVRQVFYCKYIAWFLSWPIVLFLQDLAALSTNKRDALGSASSLDLIHSLLVQIFGHYFWVIALLVGALIPSTYRWGYWTIGAFTMLVTQGLVLQRQIQTLRTRGVYLPLVIFMCLIVWCYFIAWAVSEGGNKIQPDSEAIFYGILDLVVFAIYPFLLVCGISLWGQWPEFSFRGGVSDGDAPLPLGGKGAAASSEGPNDPEVAPHRASTSDEVNYEKTRGPSSVRESGETQVPRNSTAARTEPETDGDSS
;
A
#
# COMPACT_ATOMS: atom_id res chain seq x y z
N MET A 1 -42.91 -48.43 -5.91
CA MET A 1 -41.55 -47.97 -5.60
C MET A 1 -41.63 -46.48 -5.31
N PRO A 2 -41.16 -45.97 -4.17
CA PRO A 2 -40.96 -44.54 -4.00
C PRO A 2 -39.68 -44.12 -4.74
N PHE A 3 -39.72 -42.99 -5.43
CA PHE A 3 -38.54 -42.41 -6.06
C PHE A 3 -37.53 -41.95 -4.98
N PRO A 4 -36.21 -42.04 -5.21
CA PRO A 4 -35.25 -41.44 -4.31
C PRO A 4 -35.45 -39.93 -4.32
N ILE A 5 -35.56 -39.35 -3.13
CA ILE A 5 -35.62 -37.90 -2.94
C ILE A 5 -34.31 -37.32 -3.48
N GLU A 6 -34.40 -36.37 -4.41
CA GLU A 6 -33.23 -35.70 -4.98
C GLU A 6 -32.35 -35.12 -3.86
N GLU A 7 -31.03 -35.33 -3.96
CA GLU A 7 -30.08 -34.68 -3.05
C GLU A 7 -30.30 -33.16 -3.15
N PRO A 8 -30.41 -32.44 -2.01
CA PRO A 8 -30.69 -31.03 -2.05
C PRO A 8 -29.56 -30.27 -2.77
N LEU A 9 -29.96 -29.62 -3.86
CA LEU A 9 -29.20 -28.65 -4.66
C LEU A 9 -28.05 -28.01 -3.88
N VAL A 10 -26.81 -28.31 -4.29
CA VAL A 10 -25.50 -27.76 -3.84
C VAL A 10 -25.57 -27.00 -2.51
N ARG A 11 -25.08 -27.61 -1.43
CA ARG A 11 -25.08 -27.07 -0.05
C ARG A 11 -24.54 -25.63 0.03
N ALA A 12 -25.44 -24.66 -0.13
CA ALA A 12 -25.11 -23.25 -0.28
C ALA A 12 -24.54 -22.69 1.03
N GLY A 13 -23.32 -22.17 0.95
CA GLY A 13 -22.61 -21.61 2.09
C GLY A 13 -21.13 -21.47 1.77
N ASN A 14 -20.47 -20.55 2.48
CA ASN A 14 -19.05 -20.33 2.37
C ASN A 14 -18.25 -21.59 2.73
N GLN A 15 -17.41 -22.05 1.80
CA GLN A 15 -16.51 -23.19 1.98
C GLN A 15 -15.02 -22.80 1.88
N ALA A 16 -14.69 -21.49 1.87
CA ALA A 16 -13.32 -20.99 1.64
C ALA A 16 -12.28 -21.68 2.52
N VAL A 17 -12.40 -21.59 3.85
CA VAL A 17 -11.51 -22.23 4.83
C VAL A 17 -11.51 -23.77 4.81
N HIS A 18 -12.46 -24.40 4.10
CA HIS A 18 -12.50 -25.87 3.92
C HIS A 18 -11.81 -26.32 2.63
N ILE A 19 -11.80 -25.47 1.60
CA ILE A 19 -11.13 -25.65 0.30
C ILE A 19 -9.66 -25.23 0.45
N ASN A 20 -9.44 -23.97 0.82
CA ASN A 20 -8.15 -23.38 1.09
C ASN A 20 -7.87 -23.51 2.60
N ARG A 21 -7.42 -24.68 3.04
CA ARG A 21 -7.25 -24.93 4.47
C ARG A 21 -6.00 -24.23 5.02
N PRO A 22 -6.10 -23.56 6.19
CA PRO A 22 -4.93 -23.05 6.89
C PRO A 22 -4.08 -24.25 7.35
N HIS A 23 -2.76 -24.13 7.20
CA HIS A 23 -1.82 -25.23 7.42
C HIS A 23 -0.54 -24.71 8.08
N GLY A 24 0.00 -25.44 9.06
CA GLY A 24 1.16 -24.98 9.83
C GLY A 24 0.87 -23.77 10.73
N LEU A 25 -0.39 -23.59 11.12
CA LEU A 25 -0.88 -22.47 11.93
C LEU A 25 -1.65 -22.99 13.14
N ASP A 26 -1.55 -22.30 14.27
CA ASP A 26 -2.38 -22.55 15.47
C ASP A 26 -3.51 -21.52 15.57
N PHE A 27 -3.23 -20.25 15.25
CA PHE A 27 -4.22 -19.18 15.25
C PHE A 27 -4.54 -18.77 13.81
N HIS A 28 -5.67 -19.22 13.28
CA HIS A 28 -6.15 -18.92 11.93
C HIS A 28 -7.60 -18.45 11.95
N ILE A 29 -8.10 -17.89 10.84
CA ILE A 29 -9.51 -17.51 10.72
C ILE A 29 -10.43 -18.75 10.72
N THR A 30 -11.66 -18.56 11.19
CA THR A 30 -12.72 -19.56 11.08
C THR A 30 -13.63 -19.24 9.88
N LYS A 31 -14.55 -20.15 9.58
CA LYS A 31 -15.63 -19.89 8.62
C LYS A 31 -16.37 -18.58 8.93
N ARG A 32 -16.53 -18.19 10.20
CA ARG A 32 -17.24 -16.96 10.59
C ARG A 32 -16.44 -15.70 10.26
N GLY A 33 -15.11 -15.71 10.50
CA GLY A 33 -14.23 -14.64 10.04
C GLY A 33 -14.25 -14.50 8.53
N SER A 34 -14.19 -15.61 7.80
CA SER A 34 -14.34 -15.64 6.34
C SER A 34 -15.73 -15.14 5.87
N ASP A 35 -16.84 -15.50 6.54
CA ASP A 35 -18.19 -14.99 6.24
C ASP A 35 -18.27 -13.46 6.36
N TRP A 36 -17.63 -12.87 7.38
CA TRP A 36 -17.49 -11.42 7.53
C TRP A 36 -16.66 -10.81 6.39
N LEU A 37 -15.50 -11.40 6.08
CA LEU A 37 -14.64 -10.91 5.00
C LEU A 37 -15.35 -10.94 3.63
N TRP A 38 -16.16 -11.96 3.35
CA TRP A 38 -17.01 -12.01 2.15
C TRP A 38 -18.08 -10.90 2.11
N THR A 39 -18.56 -10.47 3.28
CA THR A 39 -19.47 -9.32 3.40
C THR A 39 -18.76 -8.03 2.98
N VAL A 40 -17.55 -7.80 3.50
CA VAL A 40 -16.72 -6.63 3.15
C VAL A 40 -16.31 -6.66 1.66
N THR A 41 -15.93 -7.84 1.14
CA THR A 41 -15.69 -8.07 -0.30
C THR A 41 -16.89 -7.65 -1.13
N SER A 42 -18.10 -8.06 -0.73
CA SER A 42 -19.34 -7.75 -1.46
C SER A 42 -19.65 -6.25 -1.47
N ILE A 43 -19.36 -5.53 -0.37
CA ILE A 43 -19.53 -4.07 -0.28
C ILE A 43 -18.56 -3.37 -1.24
N PHE A 44 -17.27 -3.70 -1.21
CA PHE A 44 -16.29 -3.09 -2.11
C PHE A 44 -16.55 -3.45 -3.59
N GLY A 45 -16.95 -4.68 -3.89
CA GLY A 45 -17.36 -5.08 -5.24
C GLY A 45 -18.56 -4.29 -5.75
N PHE A 46 -19.60 -4.12 -4.92
CA PHE A 46 -20.76 -3.28 -5.25
C PHE A 46 -20.36 -1.81 -5.49
N LEU A 47 -19.53 -1.24 -4.62
CA LEU A 47 -19.06 0.14 -4.76
C LEU A 47 -18.22 0.32 -6.03
N SER A 48 -17.34 -0.62 -6.35
CA SER A 48 -16.54 -0.62 -7.59
C SER A 48 -17.45 -0.59 -8.83
N VAL A 49 -18.52 -1.42 -8.86
CA VAL A 49 -19.54 -1.41 -9.91
C VAL A 49 -20.28 -0.07 -9.99
N VAL A 50 -20.70 0.49 -8.85
CA VAL A 50 -21.38 1.80 -8.80
C VAL A 50 -20.47 2.92 -9.34
N TYR A 51 -19.21 2.98 -8.93
CA TYR A 51 -18.28 4.02 -9.38
C TYR A 51 -17.91 3.89 -10.85
N VAL A 52 -17.68 2.68 -11.37
CA VAL A 52 -17.33 2.49 -12.80
C VAL A 52 -18.52 2.82 -13.72
N ILE A 53 -19.74 2.41 -13.35
CA ILE A 53 -20.96 2.82 -14.07
C ILE A 53 -21.14 4.34 -14.02
N SER A 54 -20.97 4.96 -12.84
CA SER A 54 -21.04 6.42 -12.70
C SER A 54 -20.01 7.14 -13.56
N PHE A 55 -18.78 6.61 -13.65
CA PHE A 55 -17.72 7.15 -14.49
C PHE A 55 -18.08 7.08 -15.98
N PHE A 56 -18.58 5.93 -16.47
CA PHE A 56 -19.02 5.81 -17.86
C PHE A 56 -20.21 6.72 -18.18
N ILE A 57 -21.19 6.87 -17.26
CA ILE A 57 -22.28 7.84 -17.42
C ILE A 57 -21.73 9.28 -17.48
N ALA A 58 -20.73 9.61 -16.66
CA ALA A 58 -20.08 10.92 -16.68
C ALA A 58 -19.32 11.18 -18.00
N GLN A 59 -18.68 10.16 -18.58
CA GLN A 59 -18.05 10.24 -19.91
C GLN A 59 -19.08 10.46 -21.02
N ILE A 60 -20.13 9.63 -21.09
CA ILE A 60 -21.18 9.71 -22.11
C ILE A 60 -21.92 11.05 -22.05
N ARG A 61 -22.18 11.58 -20.85
CA ARG A 61 -22.79 12.90 -20.64
C ARG A 61 -21.81 14.07 -20.73
N ASN A 62 -20.58 13.82 -21.22
CA ASN A 62 -19.48 14.78 -21.36
C ASN A 62 -19.30 15.71 -20.14
N ARG A 63 -19.35 15.14 -18.93
CA ARG A 63 -19.13 15.88 -17.68
C ARG A 63 -17.68 16.36 -17.58
N SER A 64 -17.47 17.36 -16.73
CA SER A 64 -16.15 18.00 -16.53
C SER A 64 -15.07 16.99 -16.11
N GLY A 65 -13.81 17.35 -16.36
CA GLY A 65 -12.65 16.57 -15.89
C GLY A 65 -12.75 16.25 -14.40
N LEU A 66 -13.15 17.24 -13.60
CA LEU A 66 -13.37 17.13 -12.15
C LEU A 66 -14.19 15.89 -11.77
N THR A 67 -15.41 15.76 -12.31
CA THR A 67 -16.33 14.64 -12.01
C THR A 67 -15.72 13.30 -12.39
N LYS A 68 -14.93 13.26 -13.48
CA LYS A 68 -14.30 12.04 -13.96
C LYS A 68 -13.13 11.62 -13.08
N TYR A 69 -12.25 12.54 -12.70
CA TYR A 69 -11.14 12.26 -11.78
C TYR A 69 -11.64 11.92 -10.37
N SER A 70 -12.67 12.61 -9.87
CA SER A 70 -13.26 12.32 -8.56
C SER A 70 -13.94 10.95 -8.53
N LEU A 71 -14.50 10.45 -9.64
CA LEU A 71 -15.08 9.10 -9.72
C LEU A 71 -14.05 7.99 -9.96
N ALA A 72 -12.94 8.29 -10.65
CA ALA A 72 -11.87 7.32 -10.87
C ALA A 72 -11.14 6.91 -9.58
N ALA A 73 -10.91 7.87 -8.67
CA ALA A 73 -10.23 7.61 -7.41
C ALA A 73 -10.93 6.56 -6.50
N PRO A 74 -12.21 6.71 -6.10
CA PRO A 74 -12.88 5.71 -5.27
C PRO A 74 -13.19 4.42 -6.02
N PHE A 75 -13.28 4.45 -7.36
CA PHE A 75 -13.34 3.21 -8.17
C PHE A 75 -12.08 2.38 -7.96
N LEU A 76 -10.90 2.98 -8.10
CA LEU A 76 -9.62 2.28 -7.92
C LEU A 76 -9.45 1.78 -6.48
N ILE A 77 -9.75 2.60 -5.47
CA ILE A 77 -9.75 2.20 -4.06
C ILE A 77 -10.67 0.99 -3.86
N ALA A 78 -11.96 1.09 -4.24
CA ALA A 78 -12.91 0.01 -4.08
C ALA A 78 -12.55 -1.25 -4.87
N PHE A 79 -11.85 -1.12 -6.01
CA PHE A 79 -11.37 -2.26 -6.79
C PHE A 79 -10.18 -2.97 -6.13
N PHE A 80 -9.21 -2.23 -5.59
CA PHE A 80 -8.08 -2.81 -4.86
C PHE A 80 -8.52 -3.46 -3.55
N GLU A 81 -9.39 -2.80 -2.78
CA GLU A 81 -9.97 -3.40 -1.59
C GLU A 81 -10.84 -4.62 -1.93
N PHE A 82 -11.65 -4.59 -2.99
CA PHE A 82 -12.39 -5.77 -3.46
C PHE A 82 -11.45 -6.96 -3.75
N PHE A 83 -10.36 -6.74 -4.47
CA PHE A 83 -9.40 -7.80 -4.80
C PHE A 83 -8.68 -8.36 -3.56
N ALA A 84 -8.28 -7.49 -2.64
CA ALA A 84 -7.62 -7.89 -1.40
C ALA A 84 -8.57 -8.61 -0.44
N TYR A 85 -9.79 -8.08 -0.25
CA TYR A 85 -10.82 -8.73 0.58
C TYR A 85 -11.32 -10.04 -0.03
N PHE A 86 -11.40 -10.17 -1.35
CA PHE A 86 -11.65 -11.48 -2.00
C PHE A 86 -10.56 -12.49 -1.62
N THR A 87 -9.29 -12.08 -1.72
CA THR A 87 -8.13 -12.92 -1.36
C THR A 87 -8.17 -13.31 0.13
N TYR A 88 -8.43 -12.35 1.01
CA TYR A 88 -8.53 -12.55 2.47
C TYR A 88 -9.72 -13.46 2.82
N ALA A 89 -10.91 -13.21 2.27
CA ALA A 89 -12.12 -14.00 2.49
C ALA A 89 -11.98 -15.44 1.99
N ALA A 90 -11.22 -15.64 0.92
CA ALA A 90 -10.86 -16.95 0.38
C ALA A 90 -9.84 -17.74 1.24
N ASP A 91 -9.36 -17.18 2.36
CA ASP A 91 -8.28 -17.73 3.19
C ASP A 91 -6.93 -17.87 2.45
N LEU A 92 -6.62 -16.86 1.63
CA LEU A 92 -5.40 -16.74 0.84
C LEU A 92 -4.63 -15.45 1.22
N GLY A 93 -3.41 -15.28 0.70
CA GLY A 93 -2.63 -14.06 0.91
C GLY A 93 -2.15 -13.85 2.35
N TRP A 94 -1.82 -14.95 3.04
CA TRP A 94 -1.30 -14.99 4.41
C TRP A 94 0.04 -15.72 4.50
N THR A 95 0.74 -15.49 5.60
CA THR A 95 1.91 -16.27 6.03
C THR A 95 1.82 -16.57 7.53
N GLY A 96 2.59 -17.56 7.99
CA GLY A 96 2.69 -17.89 9.42
C GLY A 96 3.76 -17.05 10.10
N THR A 97 3.50 -16.58 11.32
CA THR A 97 4.51 -15.95 12.18
C THR A 97 4.26 -16.33 13.63
N ASN A 98 5.28 -16.81 14.35
CA ASN A 98 5.16 -17.16 15.76
C ASN A 98 4.72 -15.92 16.55
N ALA A 99 3.70 -16.09 17.39
CA ALA A 99 3.21 -15.02 18.25
C ALA A 99 4.22 -14.76 19.37
N GLU A 100 4.48 -13.49 19.69
CA GLU A 100 5.35 -13.13 20.82
C GLU A 100 4.68 -13.41 22.18
N PHE A 101 3.36 -13.24 22.26
CA PHE A 101 2.61 -13.30 23.52
C PHE A 101 1.54 -14.39 23.57
N HIS A 102 1.39 -14.94 24.77
CA HIS A 102 0.57 -16.11 25.11
C HIS A 102 -0.91 -15.78 25.46
N HIS A 103 -1.47 -14.70 24.92
CA HIS A 103 -2.81 -14.23 25.28
C HIS A 103 -3.94 -15.05 24.62
N VAL A 104 -3.81 -15.38 23.33
CA VAL A 104 -4.71 -16.33 22.65
C VAL A 104 -4.19 -17.76 22.84
N LYS A 105 -5.12 -18.72 22.98
CA LYS A 105 -4.83 -20.16 23.15
C LYS A 105 -5.80 -20.99 22.32
N VAL A 106 -5.34 -22.14 21.83
CA VAL A 106 -6.16 -23.16 21.17
C VAL A 106 -6.10 -24.48 21.93
N SER A 107 -7.17 -25.27 21.85
CA SER A 107 -7.29 -26.54 22.57
C SER A 107 -6.43 -27.67 22.01
N ARG A 108 -5.99 -27.55 20.75
CA ARG A 108 -5.13 -28.50 20.04
C ARG A 108 -4.19 -27.73 19.11
N PRO A 109 -3.03 -27.26 19.60
CA PRO A 109 -2.00 -26.71 18.72
C PRO A 109 -1.49 -27.79 17.76
N VAL A 110 -1.12 -27.37 16.55
CA VAL A 110 -0.69 -28.23 15.44
C VAL A 110 0.82 -28.11 15.23
N THR A 111 1.41 -26.95 15.54
CA THR A 111 2.84 -26.68 15.26
C THR A 111 3.78 -27.19 16.35
N GLY A 112 3.29 -27.35 17.58
CA GLY A 112 4.11 -27.60 18.76
C GLY A 112 4.82 -26.36 19.31
N GLU A 113 4.66 -25.21 18.66
CA GLU A 113 5.24 -23.93 19.08
C GLU A 113 4.51 -23.32 20.28
N SER A 114 5.22 -22.46 21.00
CA SER A 114 4.78 -21.85 22.25
C SER A 114 5.35 -20.43 22.29
N PRO A 115 4.55 -19.35 22.07
CA PRO A 115 3.08 -19.29 22.09
C PRO A 115 2.25 -19.88 20.94
N GLY A 116 2.86 -20.37 19.86
CA GLY A 116 2.15 -20.86 18.67
C GLY A 116 2.20 -19.90 17.47
N VAL A 117 1.85 -20.41 16.28
CA VAL A 117 1.97 -19.67 15.01
C VAL A 117 0.65 -19.01 14.64
N ARG A 118 0.71 -17.69 14.42
CA ARG A 118 -0.42 -16.85 13.98
C ARG A 118 -0.44 -16.71 12.46
N GLN A 119 -1.64 -16.75 11.89
CA GLN A 119 -1.92 -16.34 10.52
C GLN A 119 -1.82 -14.81 10.38
N VAL A 120 -0.85 -14.34 9.60
CA VAL A 120 -0.66 -12.93 9.27
C VAL A 120 -1.05 -12.73 7.81
N PHE A 121 -2.22 -12.13 7.59
CA PHE A 121 -2.66 -11.75 6.25
C PHE A 121 -1.85 -10.55 5.76
N TYR A 122 -0.98 -10.78 4.78
CA TYR A 122 -0.16 -9.73 4.17
C TYR A 122 -0.92 -9.00 3.05
N CYS A 123 -1.95 -9.62 2.46
CA CYS A 123 -2.77 -9.04 1.38
C CYS A 123 -3.42 -7.70 1.76
N LYS A 124 -3.84 -7.51 3.02
CA LYS A 124 -4.40 -6.22 3.51
C LYS A 124 -3.38 -5.07 3.41
N TYR A 125 -2.12 -5.33 3.73
CA TYR A 125 -1.04 -4.33 3.61
C TYR A 125 -0.76 -3.95 2.15
N ILE A 126 -0.91 -4.90 1.22
CA ILE A 126 -0.81 -4.62 -0.23
C ILE A 126 -1.97 -3.73 -0.68
N ALA A 127 -3.19 -4.00 -0.21
CA ALA A 127 -4.37 -3.17 -0.47
C ALA A 127 -4.13 -1.73 0.02
N TRP A 128 -3.76 -1.57 1.29
CA TRP A 128 -3.46 -0.28 1.90
C TRP A 128 -2.36 0.47 1.14
N PHE A 129 -1.28 -0.21 0.73
CA PHE A 129 -0.21 0.39 -0.07
C PHE A 129 -0.73 0.97 -1.40
N LEU A 130 -1.68 0.32 -2.07
CA LEU A 130 -2.29 0.81 -3.31
C LEU A 130 -3.37 1.87 -3.07
N SER A 131 -4.15 1.76 -1.99
CA SER A 131 -5.29 2.63 -1.68
C SER A 131 -4.90 3.98 -1.08
N TRP A 132 -3.93 4.05 -0.17
CA TRP A 132 -3.57 5.28 0.55
C TRP A 132 -3.16 6.47 -0.35
N PRO A 133 -2.35 6.31 -1.42
CA PRO A 133 -2.02 7.40 -2.34
C PRO A 133 -3.26 8.01 -3.00
N ILE A 134 -4.26 7.18 -3.29
CA ILE A 134 -5.48 7.56 -3.98
C ILE A 134 -6.44 8.27 -3.01
N VAL A 135 -6.48 7.84 -1.75
CA VAL A 135 -7.19 8.55 -0.67
C VAL A 135 -6.62 9.95 -0.48
N LEU A 136 -5.29 10.09 -0.40
CA LEU A 136 -4.62 11.39 -0.26
C LEU A 136 -4.87 12.31 -1.47
N PHE A 137 -4.79 11.76 -2.69
CA PHE A 137 -5.12 12.49 -3.90
C PHE A 137 -6.57 12.97 -3.92
N LEU A 138 -7.53 12.12 -3.54
CA LEU A 138 -8.95 12.49 -3.51
C LEU A 138 -9.27 13.53 -2.42
N GLN A 139 -8.61 13.43 -1.27
CA GLN A 139 -8.69 14.41 -0.19
C GLN A 139 -8.19 15.79 -0.65
N ASP A 140 -7.02 15.84 -1.27
CA ASP A 140 -6.47 17.08 -1.84
C ASP A 140 -7.35 17.63 -2.96
N LEU A 141 -7.87 16.78 -3.85
CA LEU A 141 -8.80 17.18 -4.92
C LEU A 141 -10.09 17.78 -4.35
N ALA A 142 -10.63 17.22 -3.26
CA ALA A 142 -11.81 17.77 -2.58
C ALA A 142 -11.53 19.14 -1.94
N ALA A 143 -10.40 19.28 -1.26
CA ALA A 143 -9.97 20.55 -0.66
C ALA A 143 -9.71 21.65 -1.70
N LEU A 144 -9.02 21.31 -2.80
CA LEU A 144 -8.77 22.19 -3.94
C LEU A 144 -10.07 22.61 -4.66
N SER A 145 -11.01 21.68 -4.81
CA SER A 145 -12.22 21.90 -5.60
C SER A 145 -13.29 22.73 -4.88
N THR A 146 -13.32 22.71 -3.54
CA THR A 146 -14.37 23.38 -2.74
C THR A 146 -13.97 24.73 -2.14
N ASN A 147 -12.69 25.11 -2.21
CA ASN A 147 -12.24 26.44 -1.79
C ASN A 147 -12.35 27.47 -2.93
N LYS A 148 -12.67 28.73 -2.58
CA LYS A 148 -12.85 29.81 -3.57
C LYS A 148 -11.52 30.28 -4.16
N ARG A 149 -11.59 30.69 -5.44
CA ARG A 149 -10.47 30.97 -6.38
C ARG A 149 -9.34 31.82 -5.81
N ASP A 150 -9.67 32.85 -5.02
CA ASP A 150 -8.69 33.80 -4.46
C ASP A 150 -7.71 33.19 -3.44
N ALA A 151 -7.94 31.94 -3.00
CA ALA A 151 -7.09 31.25 -2.05
C ALA A 151 -5.83 30.61 -2.66
N LEU A 152 -5.86 30.25 -3.95
CA LEU A 152 -4.84 29.37 -4.56
C LEU A 152 -3.72 30.09 -5.31
N GLY A 153 -3.84 31.40 -5.54
CA GLY A 153 -2.88 32.22 -6.31
C GLY A 153 -1.44 32.33 -5.76
N SER A 154 -1.10 31.55 -4.73
CA SER A 154 0.22 31.49 -4.09
C SER A 154 0.85 30.07 -4.10
N ALA A 155 0.13 29.03 -4.52
CA ALA A 155 0.64 27.64 -4.48
C ALA A 155 1.05 27.18 -5.88
N SER A 156 2.36 26.95 -6.09
CA SER A 156 2.85 26.35 -7.34
C SER A 156 2.34 24.92 -7.48
N SER A 157 2.02 24.50 -8.70
CA SER A 157 1.67 23.09 -8.99
C SER A 157 2.79 22.13 -8.57
N LEU A 158 4.05 22.57 -8.66
CA LEU A 158 5.20 21.77 -8.20
C LEU A 158 5.24 21.61 -6.67
N ASP A 159 4.91 22.66 -5.91
CA ASP A 159 4.82 22.59 -4.44
C ASP A 159 3.67 21.67 -4.01
N LEU A 160 2.54 21.75 -4.73
CA LEU A 160 1.40 20.88 -4.51
C LEU A 160 1.76 19.40 -4.75
N ILE A 161 2.45 19.09 -5.85
CA ILE A 161 2.93 17.73 -6.18
C ILE A 161 3.97 17.25 -5.16
N HIS A 162 5.00 18.06 -4.88
CA HIS A 162 6.09 17.72 -3.95
C HIS A 162 5.54 17.37 -2.56
N SER A 163 4.69 18.24 -2.00
CA SER A 163 4.11 18.00 -0.67
C SER A 163 3.13 16.81 -0.66
N LEU A 164 2.43 16.50 -1.76
CA LEU A 164 1.64 15.26 -1.87
C LEU A 164 2.54 14.01 -1.90
N LEU A 165 3.63 14.02 -2.67
CA LEU A 165 4.59 12.93 -2.72
C LEU A 165 5.21 12.62 -1.35
N VAL A 166 5.61 13.64 -0.59
CA VAL A 166 6.15 13.46 0.77
C VAL A 166 5.13 12.78 1.69
N GLN A 167 3.84 13.14 1.61
CA GLN A 167 2.79 12.47 2.38
C GLN A 167 2.58 11.00 1.94
N ILE A 168 2.65 10.72 0.63
CA ILE A 168 2.57 9.36 0.08
C ILE A 168 3.72 8.49 0.61
N PHE A 169 4.96 8.97 0.54
CA PHE A 169 6.12 8.26 1.08
C PHE A 169 6.01 8.02 2.60
N GLY A 170 5.46 8.97 3.36
CA GLY A 170 5.17 8.78 4.78
C GLY A 170 4.18 7.65 5.06
N HIS A 171 3.08 7.56 4.30
CA HIS A 171 2.10 6.46 4.42
C HIS A 171 2.67 5.13 3.93
N TYR A 172 3.47 5.11 2.86
CA TYR A 172 4.18 3.91 2.41
C TYR A 172 5.13 3.37 3.48
N PHE A 173 5.94 4.24 4.08
CA PHE A 173 6.84 3.84 5.15
C PHE A 173 6.07 3.25 6.34
N TRP A 174 4.95 3.88 6.72
CA TRP A 174 4.08 3.37 7.78
C TRP A 174 3.50 1.97 7.46
N VAL A 175 2.89 1.78 6.28
CA VAL A 175 2.33 0.49 5.86
C VAL A 175 3.40 -0.60 5.80
N ILE A 176 4.58 -0.29 5.25
CA ILE A 176 5.72 -1.21 5.17
C ILE A 176 6.25 -1.53 6.57
N ALA A 177 6.36 -0.56 7.48
CA ALA A 177 6.81 -0.79 8.84
C ALA A 177 5.86 -1.74 9.61
N LEU A 178 4.55 -1.55 9.49
CA LEU A 178 3.58 -2.47 10.09
C LEU A 178 3.62 -3.87 9.46
N LEU A 179 3.77 -3.97 8.13
CA LEU A 179 3.92 -5.25 7.44
C LEU A 179 5.19 -5.99 7.90
N VAL A 180 6.36 -5.36 7.82
CA VAL A 180 7.63 -5.97 8.21
C VAL A 180 7.62 -6.34 9.70
N GLY A 181 7.07 -5.48 10.55
CA GLY A 181 6.87 -5.80 11.97
C GLY A 181 6.00 -7.04 12.18
N ALA A 182 4.92 -7.21 11.40
CA ALA A 182 4.00 -8.34 11.56
C ALA A 182 4.64 -9.68 11.17
N LEU A 183 5.69 -9.66 10.36
CA LEU A 183 6.46 -10.83 9.92
C LEU A 183 7.63 -11.19 10.86
N ILE A 184 7.92 -10.39 11.89
CA ILE A 184 9.06 -10.60 12.81
C ILE A 184 8.59 -11.36 14.06
N PRO A 185 9.07 -12.58 14.33
CA PRO A 185 8.67 -13.36 15.51
C PRO A 185 9.05 -12.72 16.86
N SER A 186 10.16 -11.97 16.92
CA SER A 186 10.71 -11.43 18.17
C SER A 186 10.16 -10.05 18.53
N THR A 187 10.48 -9.57 19.74
CA THR A 187 10.17 -8.23 20.27
C THR A 187 10.63 -7.08 19.35
N TYR A 188 11.57 -7.32 18.43
CA TYR A 188 11.98 -6.34 17.42
C TYR A 188 10.81 -5.83 16.56
N ARG A 189 9.68 -6.57 16.47
CA ARG A 189 8.44 -6.09 15.83
C ARG A 189 7.97 -4.73 16.36
N TRP A 190 8.16 -4.46 17.66
CA TRP A 190 7.78 -3.19 18.29
C TRP A 190 8.69 -2.02 17.91
N GLY A 191 9.93 -2.30 17.48
CA GLY A 191 10.81 -1.29 16.89
C GLY A 191 10.20 -0.74 15.60
N TYR A 192 9.78 -1.62 14.68
CA TYR A 192 9.10 -1.23 13.45
C TYR A 192 7.78 -0.50 13.71
N TRP A 193 6.96 -0.99 14.65
CA TRP A 193 5.73 -0.29 15.06
C TRP A 193 6.02 1.14 15.58
N THR A 194 7.06 1.31 16.41
CA THR A 194 7.42 2.60 17.01
C THR A 194 7.97 3.58 15.98
N ILE A 195 8.85 3.12 15.08
CA ILE A 195 9.38 3.96 13.99
C ILE A 195 8.24 4.32 13.02
N GLY A 196 7.35 3.38 12.70
CA GLY A 196 6.14 3.63 11.92
C GLY A 196 5.22 4.67 12.58
N ALA A 197 5.01 4.58 13.90
CA ALA A 197 4.20 5.54 14.68
C ALA A 197 4.81 6.95 14.66
N PHE A 198 6.12 7.06 14.85
CA PHE A 198 6.82 8.34 14.75
C PHE A 198 6.71 8.94 13.34
N THR A 199 7.00 8.15 12.29
CA THR A 199 6.86 8.59 10.89
C THR A 199 5.42 9.02 10.57
N MET A 200 4.42 8.29 11.06
CA MET A 200 3.02 8.64 10.84
C MET A 200 2.61 9.92 11.59
N LEU A 201 3.11 10.15 12.81
CA LEU A 201 2.88 11.40 13.54
C LEU A 201 3.43 12.61 12.79
N VAL A 202 4.67 12.53 12.28
CA VAL A 202 5.27 13.58 11.44
C VAL A 202 4.48 13.76 10.14
N THR A 203 4.10 12.66 9.49
CA THR A 203 3.33 12.68 8.24
C THR A 203 1.95 13.32 8.43
N GLN A 204 1.24 13.02 9.53
CA GLN A 204 -0.03 13.69 9.86
C GLN A 204 0.15 15.18 10.16
N GLY A 205 1.27 15.56 10.79
CA GLY A 205 1.64 16.98 10.93
C GLY A 205 1.73 17.69 9.57
N LEU A 206 2.38 17.06 8.59
CA LEU A 206 2.48 17.58 7.22
C LEU A 206 1.12 17.59 6.48
N VAL A 207 0.29 16.56 6.65
CA VAL A 207 -1.08 16.51 6.11
C VAL A 207 -1.91 17.69 6.65
N LEU A 208 -1.94 17.86 7.98
CA LEU A 208 -2.71 18.93 8.62
C LEU A 208 -2.16 20.31 8.28
N GLN A 209 -0.83 20.49 8.24
CA GLN A 209 -0.21 21.74 7.82
C GLN A 209 -0.63 22.11 6.39
N ARG A 210 -0.51 21.19 5.43
CA ARG A 210 -0.94 21.39 4.05
C ARG A 210 -2.42 21.73 3.97
N GLN A 211 -3.27 20.96 4.64
CA GLN A 211 -4.72 21.13 4.59
C GLN A 211 -5.14 22.48 5.19
N ILE A 212 -4.55 22.92 6.30
CA ILE A 212 -4.90 24.18 6.98
C ILE A 212 -4.26 25.41 6.31
N GLN A 213 -2.97 25.35 5.96
CA GLN A 213 -2.19 26.52 5.52
C GLN A 213 -2.16 26.67 3.99
N THR A 214 -1.85 25.59 3.27
CA THR A 214 -1.68 25.60 1.80
C THR A 214 -3.01 25.53 1.08
N LEU A 215 -3.82 24.53 1.38
CA LEU A 215 -5.11 24.27 0.73
C LEU A 215 -6.25 25.07 1.38
N ARG A 216 -6.04 25.57 2.61
CA ARG A 216 -7.01 26.37 3.40
C ARG A 216 -8.37 25.67 3.54
N THR A 217 -8.36 24.34 3.71
CA THR A 217 -9.52 23.47 3.92
C THR A 217 -10.40 23.97 5.07
N ARG A 218 -11.69 24.12 4.79
CA ARG A 218 -12.68 24.78 5.67
C ARG A 218 -14.00 24.02 5.69
N GLY A 219 -14.89 24.43 6.60
CA GLY A 219 -16.22 23.82 6.75
C GLY A 219 -16.14 22.35 7.12
N VAL A 220 -17.02 21.53 6.56
CA VAL A 220 -17.17 20.10 6.88
C VAL A 220 -15.94 19.26 6.55
N TYR A 221 -15.06 19.70 5.64
CA TYR A 221 -13.89 18.93 5.23
C TYR A 221 -12.78 18.89 6.28
N LEU A 222 -12.55 19.97 7.03
CA LEU A 222 -11.47 20.01 8.02
C LEU A 222 -11.71 19.01 9.17
N PRO A 223 -12.92 18.90 9.77
CA PRO A 223 -13.25 17.83 10.70
C PRO A 223 -13.10 16.42 10.11
N LEU A 224 -13.42 16.22 8.82
CA LEU A 224 -13.25 14.92 8.16
C LEU A 224 -11.76 14.53 8.02
N VAL A 225 -10.88 15.47 7.68
CA VAL A 225 -9.42 15.24 7.67
C VAL A 225 -8.89 14.92 9.07
N ILE A 226 -9.31 15.68 10.09
CA ILE A 226 -8.92 15.41 11.49
C ILE A 226 -9.40 14.02 11.93
N PHE A 227 -10.64 13.65 11.58
CA PHE A 227 -11.18 12.32 11.85
C PHE A 227 -10.38 11.21 11.15
N MET A 228 -9.95 11.40 9.90
CA MET A 228 -9.04 10.45 9.22
C MET A 228 -7.70 10.30 9.96
N CYS A 229 -7.10 11.40 10.42
CA CYS A 229 -5.88 11.34 11.23
C CYS A 229 -6.09 10.51 12.51
N LEU A 230 -7.22 10.66 13.20
CA LEU A 230 -7.55 9.86 14.38
C LEU A 230 -7.80 8.38 14.05
N ILE A 231 -8.50 8.08 12.94
CA ILE A 231 -8.79 6.71 12.50
C ILE A 231 -7.50 5.94 12.16
N VAL A 232 -6.46 6.59 11.60
CA VAL A 232 -5.15 5.94 11.38
C VAL A 232 -4.53 5.44 12.69
N TRP A 233 -4.74 6.11 13.82
CA TRP A 233 -4.29 5.60 15.13
C TRP A 233 -5.07 4.37 15.59
N CYS A 234 -6.31 4.17 15.14
CA CYS A 234 -7.03 2.93 15.36
C CYS A 234 -6.40 1.73 14.61
N TYR A 235 -5.75 1.92 13.46
CA TYR A 235 -4.98 0.86 12.80
C TYR A 235 -3.75 0.46 13.62
N PHE A 236 -3.03 1.42 14.20
CA PHE A 236 -1.92 1.11 15.13
C PHE A 236 -2.38 0.34 16.36
N ILE A 237 -3.55 0.68 16.91
CA ILE A 237 -4.17 -0.03 18.04
C ILE A 237 -4.58 -1.44 17.62
N ALA A 238 -5.26 -1.59 16.48
CA ALA A 238 -5.65 -2.88 15.91
C ALA A 238 -4.42 -3.79 15.80
N TRP A 239 -3.38 -3.33 15.10
CA TRP A 239 -2.10 -4.03 14.97
C TRP A 239 -1.48 -4.43 16.30
N ALA A 240 -1.44 -3.49 17.26
CA ALA A 240 -0.85 -3.74 18.58
C ALA A 240 -1.63 -4.78 19.39
N VAL A 241 -2.94 -4.97 19.15
CA VAL A 241 -3.72 -6.03 19.80
C VAL A 241 -3.83 -7.32 18.98
N SER A 242 -3.65 -7.29 17.66
CA SER A 242 -3.65 -8.47 16.78
C SER A 242 -2.24 -9.01 16.54
N GLU A 243 -1.51 -8.55 15.52
CA GLU A 243 -0.22 -9.14 15.14
C GLU A 243 0.89 -8.86 16.14
N GLY A 244 0.91 -7.68 16.77
CA GLY A 244 1.89 -7.33 17.80
C GLY A 244 1.67 -8.10 19.09
N GLY A 245 0.55 -7.82 19.77
CA GLY A 245 0.26 -8.33 21.11
C GLY A 245 -0.42 -9.70 21.19
N ASN A 246 -0.85 -10.28 20.06
CA ASN A 246 -1.61 -11.54 19.99
C ASN A 246 -2.77 -11.64 20.99
N LYS A 247 -3.45 -10.52 21.30
CA LYS A 247 -4.56 -10.43 22.27
C LYS A 247 -5.91 -10.78 21.65
N ILE A 248 -6.12 -10.46 20.37
CA ILE A 248 -7.35 -10.79 19.65
C ILE A 248 -7.11 -11.87 18.60
N GLN A 249 -8.10 -12.74 18.37
CA GLN A 249 -8.00 -13.82 17.39
C GLN A 249 -8.07 -13.28 15.94
N PRO A 250 -7.60 -14.02 14.91
CA PRO A 250 -7.68 -13.58 13.52
C PRO A 250 -9.09 -13.21 13.04
N ASP A 251 -10.15 -13.87 13.55
CA ASP A 251 -11.55 -13.47 13.30
C ASP A 251 -11.86 -12.06 13.82
N SER A 252 -11.38 -11.73 15.02
CA SER A 252 -11.58 -10.41 15.63
C SER A 252 -10.71 -9.33 14.98
N GLU A 253 -9.50 -9.70 14.52
CA GLU A 253 -8.64 -8.86 13.69
C GLU A 253 -9.35 -8.49 12.37
N ALA A 254 -9.91 -9.48 11.67
CA ALA A 254 -10.65 -9.29 10.42
C ALA A 254 -11.88 -8.37 10.60
N ILE A 255 -12.58 -8.47 11.74
CA ILE A 255 -13.69 -7.55 12.09
C ILE A 255 -13.16 -6.14 12.36
N PHE A 256 -12.10 -5.98 13.15
CA PHE A 256 -11.56 -4.68 13.50
C PHE A 256 -11.04 -3.94 12.26
N TYR A 257 -10.13 -4.54 11.48
CA TYR A 257 -9.66 -3.93 10.23
C TYR A 257 -10.77 -3.75 9.21
N GLY A 258 -11.69 -4.71 9.07
CA GLY A 258 -12.84 -4.58 8.15
C GLY A 258 -13.71 -3.36 8.43
N ILE A 259 -13.94 -3.01 9.71
CA ILE A 259 -14.68 -1.79 10.07
C ILE A 259 -13.87 -0.54 9.75
N LEU A 260 -12.55 -0.54 10.03
CA LEU A 260 -11.68 0.60 9.72
C LEU A 260 -11.57 0.84 8.21
N ASP A 261 -11.39 -0.21 7.42
CA ASP A 261 -11.29 -0.16 5.96
C ASP A 261 -12.60 0.30 5.33
N LEU A 262 -13.76 -0.13 5.84
CA LEU A 262 -15.05 0.42 5.40
C LEU A 262 -15.19 1.92 5.71
N VAL A 263 -14.65 2.40 6.83
CA VAL A 263 -14.66 3.85 7.15
C VAL A 263 -13.72 4.64 6.23
N VAL A 264 -12.49 4.17 6.03
CA VAL A 264 -11.43 4.89 5.28
C VAL A 264 -11.55 4.75 3.76
N PHE A 265 -11.94 3.58 3.26
CA PHE A 265 -11.88 3.26 1.83
C PHE A 265 -13.26 3.16 1.16
N ALA A 266 -14.36 3.07 1.92
CA ALA A 266 -15.72 3.15 1.39
C ALA A 266 -16.46 4.45 1.76
N ILE A 267 -16.63 4.73 3.06
CA ILE A 267 -17.43 5.87 3.53
C ILE A 267 -16.73 7.20 3.24
N TYR A 268 -15.44 7.33 3.57
CA TYR A 268 -14.72 8.59 3.38
C TYR A 268 -14.61 9.02 1.90
N PRO A 269 -14.22 8.16 0.93
CA PRO A 269 -14.16 8.54 -0.48
C PRO A 269 -15.55 8.89 -1.04
N PHE A 270 -16.61 8.20 -0.59
CA PHE A 270 -17.99 8.54 -0.93
C PHE A 270 -18.35 9.97 -0.50
N LEU A 271 -18.08 10.35 0.76
CA LEU A 271 -18.34 11.69 1.27
C LEU A 271 -17.58 12.77 0.50
N LEU A 272 -16.31 12.52 0.16
CA LEU A 272 -15.50 13.44 -0.66
C LEU A 272 -16.09 13.63 -2.06
N VAL A 273 -16.45 12.55 -2.75
CA VAL A 273 -17.06 12.62 -4.10
C VAL A 273 -18.42 13.28 -4.08
N CYS A 274 -19.27 13.01 -3.09
CA CYS A 274 -20.54 13.71 -2.93
C CYS A 274 -20.33 15.22 -2.79
N GLY A 275 -19.40 15.65 -1.94
CA GLY A 275 -19.13 17.08 -1.76
C GLY A 275 -18.50 17.75 -3.00
N ILE A 276 -17.58 17.07 -3.71
CA ILE A 276 -17.07 17.54 -5.02
C ILE A 276 -18.22 17.65 -6.04
N SER A 277 -19.16 16.70 -6.04
CA SER A 277 -20.28 16.70 -6.98
C SER A 277 -21.33 17.77 -6.71
N LEU A 278 -21.45 18.22 -5.46
CA LEU A 278 -22.40 19.24 -5.02
C LEU A 278 -21.84 20.68 -5.07
N TRP A 279 -20.57 20.87 -4.71
CA TRP A 279 -19.96 22.20 -4.52
C TRP A 279 -18.65 22.41 -5.27
N GLY A 280 -18.11 21.36 -5.91
CA GLY A 280 -16.79 21.39 -6.51
C GLY A 280 -16.72 22.23 -7.79
N GLN A 281 -15.70 23.07 -7.86
CA GLN A 281 -15.25 23.76 -9.08
C GLN A 281 -13.89 23.20 -9.51
N TRP A 282 -13.53 23.36 -10.79
CA TRP A 282 -12.22 22.93 -11.25
C TRP A 282 -11.15 23.88 -10.70
N PRO A 283 -10.11 23.38 -10.01
CA PRO A 283 -9.02 24.23 -9.52
C PRO A 283 -8.18 24.78 -10.67
N GLU A 284 -7.76 26.03 -10.54
CA GLU A 284 -6.80 26.67 -11.44
C GLU A 284 -5.37 26.35 -10.99
N PHE A 285 -4.50 26.01 -11.93
CA PHE A 285 -3.13 25.56 -11.66
C PHE A 285 -2.12 26.48 -12.36
N SER A 286 -1.18 27.05 -11.61
CA SER A 286 -0.01 27.70 -12.20
C SER A 286 1.21 26.77 -12.10
N PHE A 287 1.91 26.60 -13.22
CA PHE A 287 3.20 25.89 -13.29
C PHE A 287 4.39 26.78 -12.91
N ARG A 288 4.21 28.10 -12.82
CA ARG A 288 5.21 29.05 -12.31
C ARG A 288 4.68 29.71 -11.04
N GLY A 289 5.44 29.60 -9.95
CA GLY A 289 5.16 30.36 -8.73
C GLY A 289 5.54 31.82 -8.94
N GLY A 290 4.57 32.72 -8.88
CA GLY A 290 4.79 34.17 -8.89
C GLY A 290 4.18 34.90 -10.09
N VAL A 291 3.35 35.90 -9.76
CA VAL A 291 2.92 37.06 -10.57
C VAL A 291 2.31 36.76 -11.95
N SER A 292 1.02 37.06 -12.08
CA SER A 292 0.41 37.34 -13.39
C SER A 292 1.14 38.52 -14.04
N ASP A 293 1.75 38.31 -15.20
CA ASP A 293 2.31 39.38 -16.05
C ASP A 293 1.17 40.34 -16.47
N GLY A 294 0.91 41.34 -15.62
CA GLY A 294 -0.18 42.31 -15.76
C GLY A 294 0.28 43.77 -15.80
N ASP A 295 1.54 44.05 -15.47
CA ASP A 295 2.16 45.37 -15.59
C ASP A 295 3.30 45.31 -16.60
N ALA A 296 3.01 45.72 -17.84
CA ALA A 296 4.02 45.87 -18.88
C ALA A 296 4.88 47.12 -18.61
N PRO A 297 6.21 47.01 -18.46
CA PRO A 297 7.08 48.19 -18.43
C PRO A 297 7.09 48.86 -19.82
N LEU A 298 6.89 50.18 -19.84
CA LEU A 298 6.93 50.99 -21.06
C LEU A 298 8.27 50.83 -21.81
N PRO A 299 8.27 50.82 -23.16
CA PRO A 299 9.48 50.59 -23.92
C PRO A 299 10.37 51.84 -23.96
N LEU A 300 11.53 51.76 -23.31
CA LEU A 300 12.65 52.69 -23.52
C LEU A 300 13.73 51.99 -24.34
N GLY A 301 13.84 52.40 -25.61
CA GLY A 301 14.80 51.81 -26.55
C GLY A 301 16.23 52.36 -26.39
N GLY A 302 17.21 51.55 -26.79
CA GLY A 302 18.62 51.92 -26.85
C GLY A 302 19.40 50.93 -27.73
N LYS A 303 20.14 51.42 -28.72
CA LYS A 303 20.81 50.61 -29.77
C LYS A 303 22.24 50.19 -29.37
N GLY A 304 22.70 49.10 -29.98
CA GLY A 304 24.12 48.81 -30.22
C GLY A 304 24.72 47.75 -29.27
N ALA A 305 25.65 46.89 -29.71
CA ALA A 305 26.26 46.75 -31.03
C ALA A 305 26.72 45.29 -31.28
N ALA A 306 27.03 44.95 -32.53
CA ALA A 306 27.52 43.63 -32.93
C ALA A 306 29.03 43.47 -32.68
N ALA A 307 29.47 42.22 -32.49
CA ALA A 307 30.85 41.80 -32.72
C ALA A 307 30.87 40.33 -33.21
N SER A 308 31.69 40.05 -34.21
CA SER A 308 31.74 38.75 -34.91
C SER A 308 33.16 38.44 -35.38
N SER A 309 33.75 37.37 -34.84
CA SER A 309 34.98 36.66 -35.25
C SER A 309 35.26 35.61 -34.15
N GLU A 310 35.93 34.47 -34.34
CA GLU A 310 36.52 33.77 -35.48
C GLU A 310 36.67 32.29 -35.05
N GLY A 311 36.79 31.34 -35.98
CA GLY A 311 37.35 29.99 -35.70
C GLY A 311 38.75 29.87 -36.31
N PRO A 312 39.37 28.67 -36.40
CA PRO A 312 38.95 27.36 -35.87
C PRO A 312 40.08 26.63 -35.08
N ASN A 313 39.84 25.40 -34.61
CA ASN A 313 40.71 24.20 -34.76
C ASN A 313 40.28 23.06 -33.82
N ASP A 314 39.94 21.89 -34.39
CA ASP A 314 39.85 20.61 -33.67
C ASP A 314 41.25 19.97 -33.48
N PRO A 315 41.40 19.00 -32.56
CA PRO A 315 41.46 17.63 -33.05
C PRO A 315 40.70 16.56 -32.22
N GLU A 316 40.47 15.45 -32.91
CA GLU A 316 39.67 14.25 -32.61
C GLU A 316 40.35 13.24 -31.64
N VAL A 317 39.57 12.62 -30.72
CA VAL A 317 39.85 11.28 -30.12
C VAL A 317 38.54 10.52 -29.84
N ALA A 318 38.54 9.19 -30.05
CA ALA A 318 37.37 8.30 -30.17
C ALA A 318 36.80 7.72 -28.84
N PRO A 319 35.57 7.12 -28.86
CA PRO A 319 34.88 6.64 -27.64
C PRO A 319 35.09 5.15 -27.31
N HIS A 320 35.05 4.79 -26.03
CA HIS A 320 35.02 3.39 -25.57
C HIS A 320 33.58 2.85 -25.41
N ARG A 321 33.39 1.59 -25.82
CA ARG A 321 32.11 0.87 -25.89
C ARG A 321 31.98 -0.15 -24.75
N ALA A 322 30.82 -0.23 -24.12
CA ALA A 322 30.50 -1.24 -23.10
C ALA A 322 30.13 -2.60 -23.72
N SER A 323 30.35 -3.68 -22.96
CA SER A 323 30.01 -5.07 -23.32
C SER A 323 29.02 -5.67 -22.32
N THR A 324 28.25 -6.66 -22.78
CA THR A 324 27.03 -7.18 -22.16
C THR A 324 27.22 -8.31 -21.14
N SER A 325 26.14 -8.57 -20.39
CA SER A 325 25.95 -9.62 -19.38
C SER A 325 25.48 -10.96 -19.96
N ASP A 326 25.77 -12.06 -19.26
CA ASP A 326 25.13 -13.37 -19.44
C ASP A 326 24.48 -13.86 -18.12
N GLU A 327 23.40 -14.64 -18.25
CA GLU A 327 22.50 -15.06 -17.17
C GLU A 327 22.44 -16.60 -17.10
N VAL A 328 22.32 -17.21 -15.91
CA VAL A 328 22.32 -18.68 -15.74
C VAL A 328 21.20 -19.16 -14.80
N ASN A 329 20.41 -20.12 -15.26
CA ASN A 329 19.31 -20.77 -14.53
C ASN A 329 19.81 -21.85 -13.54
N TYR A 330 19.06 -22.07 -12.46
CA TYR A 330 19.35 -23.12 -11.45
C TYR A 330 18.17 -24.07 -11.21
N GLU A 331 18.47 -25.35 -11.15
CA GLU A 331 17.53 -26.43 -10.80
C GLU A 331 17.77 -26.92 -9.35
N LYS A 332 16.71 -27.33 -8.64
CA LYS A 332 16.68 -27.34 -7.16
C LYS A 332 16.67 -28.74 -6.54
N THR A 333 17.75 -29.11 -5.86
CA THR A 333 17.83 -30.30 -4.98
C THR A 333 17.69 -29.96 -3.49
N ARG A 334 17.40 -30.97 -2.65
CA ARG A 334 16.90 -30.80 -1.27
C ARG A 334 18.00 -30.33 -0.28
N GLY A 335 17.63 -29.41 0.61
CA GLY A 335 18.51 -28.84 1.65
C GLY A 335 18.43 -29.53 3.04
N PRO A 336 19.32 -29.15 3.98
CA PRO A 336 19.49 -29.80 5.29
C PRO A 336 18.50 -29.35 6.37
N SER A 337 18.53 -30.05 7.51
CA SER A 337 17.47 -30.06 8.54
C SER A 337 17.57 -29.01 9.66
N SER A 338 18.60 -28.16 9.70
CA SER A 338 18.65 -27.05 10.68
C SER A 338 19.43 -25.82 10.21
N VAL A 339 19.01 -24.64 10.68
CA VAL A 339 19.65 -23.35 10.34
C VAL A 339 21.08 -23.25 10.90
N ARG A 340 21.40 -23.99 11.95
CA ARG A 340 22.73 -23.99 12.59
C ARG A 340 23.77 -24.86 11.86
N GLU A 341 23.32 -25.71 10.94
CA GLU A 341 24.16 -26.50 10.02
C GLU A 341 24.29 -25.86 8.63
N SER A 342 23.56 -24.77 8.37
CA SER A 342 23.76 -23.97 7.16
C SER A 342 25.07 -23.20 7.28
N GLY A 343 26.12 -23.71 6.61
CA GLY A 343 27.36 -22.96 6.43
C GLY A 343 27.14 -21.62 5.73
N GLU A 344 28.12 -20.72 5.82
CA GLU A 344 28.08 -19.42 5.14
C GLU A 344 27.92 -19.57 3.62
N THR A 345 27.20 -18.64 3.00
CA THR A 345 26.96 -18.58 1.56
C THR A 345 28.29 -18.49 0.80
N GLN A 346 28.78 -19.60 0.26
CA GLN A 346 30.02 -19.61 -0.51
C GLN A 346 29.82 -18.97 -1.90
N VAL A 347 30.67 -17.99 -2.21
CA VAL A 347 30.77 -17.39 -3.54
C VAL A 347 31.68 -18.29 -4.41
N PRO A 348 31.24 -18.76 -5.59
CA PRO A 348 32.06 -19.64 -6.42
C PRO A 348 33.37 -18.98 -6.87
N ARG A 349 34.51 -19.63 -6.58
CA ARG A 349 35.77 -19.35 -7.27
C ARG A 349 35.89 -20.28 -8.47
N ASN A 350 35.97 -19.71 -9.67
CA ASN A 350 36.13 -20.50 -10.91
C ASN A 350 37.42 -21.34 -10.89
N SER A 351 37.32 -22.56 -11.41
CA SER A 351 38.31 -23.63 -11.26
C SER A 351 39.22 -23.82 -12.47
N THR A 352 40.54 -23.85 -12.23
CA THR A 352 41.61 -24.49 -13.01
C THR A 352 42.91 -24.34 -12.19
N ALA A 353 43.85 -25.27 -12.03
CA ALA A 353 43.96 -26.71 -12.27
C ALA A 353 45.04 -27.25 -11.26
N ALA A 354 45.43 -28.53 -11.16
CA ALA A 354 45.18 -29.71 -11.98
C ALA A 354 45.16 -31.01 -11.12
N ARG A 355 45.32 -32.17 -11.78
CA ARG A 355 45.32 -33.55 -11.26
C ARG A 355 46.75 -34.11 -11.14
N THR A 356 47.07 -34.76 -10.01
CA THR A 356 47.96 -35.94 -9.99
C THR A 356 47.49 -36.92 -8.91
N GLU A 357 47.74 -38.22 -9.11
CA GLU A 357 47.15 -39.35 -8.38
C GLU A 357 48.13 -39.97 -7.34
N PRO A 358 47.74 -41.02 -6.56
CA PRO A 358 48.23 -41.22 -5.19
C PRO A 358 49.40 -42.22 -5.05
N GLU A 359 49.97 -42.28 -3.85
CA GLU A 359 50.76 -43.43 -3.37
C GLU A 359 50.50 -43.70 -1.87
N THR A 360 50.81 -44.92 -1.43
CA THR A 360 50.31 -45.56 -0.19
C THR A 360 51.33 -45.59 0.96
N ASP A 361 50.90 -46.17 2.09
CA ASP A 361 51.69 -46.55 3.28
C ASP A 361 52.12 -45.37 4.18
N GLY A 362 52.23 -45.52 5.51
CA GLY A 362 51.93 -46.64 6.39
C GLY A 362 52.40 -46.34 7.83
N ASP A 363 51.77 -46.97 8.82
CA ASP A 363 52.16 -47.15 10.23
C ASP A 363 52.62 -46.00 11.18
N SER A 364 51.97 -46.01 12.34
CA SER A 364 52.44 -45.68 13.71
C SER A 364 53.67 -44.77 13.95
N SER A 365 53.45 -43.67 14.68
CA SER A 365 53.92 -43.46 16.07
C SER A 365 53.30 -42.21 16.70
#